data_AF-U9SQE3-F1
#
_entry.id   AF-U9SQE3-F1
#
_cell.length_a   1.000
_cell.length_b   1.000
_cell.length_c   1.000
_cell.angle_alpha   90.00
_cell.angle_beta   90.00
_cell.angle_gamma   90.00
#
_symmetry.space_group_name_H-M   'P 1'
#
loop_
_entity.id
_entity.type
_entity.pdbx_description
1 polymer ?
#
loop_
_entity_poly.entity_id
_entity_poly.type
_entity_poly.pdbx_seq_one_letter_code
_entity_poly.pdbx_strand_id
1 'polypeptide(L)'
;MPEHMRRFCFNQITDSESNIDVQSGYNIIFFYNALESGEFLGHENDWVMVYNQEIIAYGKLYSDDELNHIFKKMPSAIQLPVNQKRLPRSKKRKMVTTNHVNNASDYKVRASVRRPEEPGLVALINYTLYDKYNNNKIYECVIDTGAPSTIFPFHIKRTLRGDEGWKKNPITSSGYGEGANEIYATRMFEVRLGDKHDWTKWVQAKISVWEQDPGDEVEHALIGNDITDQLAYAHEPKRPIKFLDSTDEEKLTQFLNNSLTKIVVLFINFYPFQTANRLCKS
;
A
#
# COMPACT_ATOMS: atom_id res chain seq x y z
N MET A 1 11.40 3.09 24.14
CA MET A 1 10.96 2.89 22.74
C MET A 1 9.96 1.73 22.62
N PRO A 2 8.82 1.88 21.92
CA PRO A 2 7.88 0.79 21.61
C PRO A 2 8.55 -0.39 20.87
N GLU A 3 8.07 -1.62 21.09
CA GLU A 3 8.67 -2.83 20.50
C GLU A 3 8.66 -2.82 18.97
N HIS A 4 7.53 -2.48 18.34
CA HIS A 4 7.41 -2.44 16.88
C HIS A 4 8.41 -1.45 16.23
N MET A 5 8.72 -0.34 16.91
CA MET A 5 9.76 0.60 16.47
C MET A 5 11.17 0.03 16.66
N ARG A 6 11.41 -0.71 17.76
CA ARG A 6 12.67 -1.42 17.98
C ARG A 6 12.94 -2.45 16.89
N ARG A 7 11.93 -3.29 16.57
CA ARG A 7 12.01 -4.28 15.48
C ARG A 7 12.30 -3.61 14.14
N PHE A 8 11.57 -2.53 13.83
CA PHE A 8 11.79 -1.77 12.60
C PHE A 8 13.20 -1.19 12.51
N CYS A 9 13.71 -0.57 13.59
CA CYS A 9 15.08 -0.03 13.62
C CYS A 9 16.13 -1.14 13.47
N PHE A 10 15.95 -2.28 14.15
CA PHE A 10 16.83 -3.43 14.02
C PHE A 10 16.91 -3.86 12.56
N ASN A 11 15.75 -4.15 11.94
CA ASN A 11 15.69 -4.58 10.54
C ASN A 11 16.32 -3.56 9.58
N GLN A 12 16.05 -2.26 9.77
CA GLN A 12 16.65 -1.22 8.93
C GLN A 12 18.17 -1.10 9.07
N ILE A 13 18.72 -1.38 10.26
CA ILE A 13 20.16 -1.22 10.53
C ILE A 13 20.94 -2.48 10.15
N THR A 14 20.35 -3.67 10.32
CA THR A 14 21.03 -4.94 10.08
C THR A 14 20.87 -5.46 8.65
N ASP A 15 19.98 -4.88 7.84
CA ASP A 15 19.83 -5.30 6.45
C ASP A 15 21.05 -4.90 5.62
N SER A 16 21.89 -5.88 5.27
CA SER A 16 23.13 -5.68 4.52
C SER A 16 22.96 -5.73 3.00
N GLU A 17 21.76 -6.02 2.49
CA GLU A 17 21.55 -6.37 1.07
C GLU A 17 20.64 -5.38 0.30
N SER A 18 20.24 -4.28 0.92
CA SER A 18 19.27 -3.35 0.34
C SER A 18 19.75 -1.89 0.36
N ASN A 19 19.31 -1.09 -0.62
CA ASN A 19 19.47 0.38 -0.63
C ASN A 19 18.51 1.02 0.39
N ILE A 20 18.46 0.50 1.61
CA ILE A 20 17.63 1.00 2.71
C ILE A 20 18.40 2.03 3.52
N ASP A 21 17.71 3.08 3.91
CA ASP A 21 18.18 4.19 4.70
C ASP A 21 18.39 3.82 6.18
N VAL A 22 19.56 3.23 6.46
CA VAL A 22 20.06 2.93 7.81
C VAL A 22 20.01 4.15 8.74
N GLN A 23 20.26 5.35 8.19
CA GLN A 23 20.34 6.58 8.97
C GLN A 23 18.99 6.99 9.58
N SER A 24 17.87 6.66 8.92
CA SER A 24 16.55 6.84 9.51
C SER A 24 16.35 5.99 10.77
N GLY A 25 16.90 4.76 10.81
CA GLY A 25 16.90 3.90 12.00
C GLY A 25 17.66 4.54 13.18
N TYR A 26 18.85 5.09 12.92
CA TYR A 26 19.60 5.81 13.96
C TYR A 26 18.90 7.08 14.45
N ASN A 27 18.23 7.81 13.55
CA ASN A 27 17.44 8.98 13.94
C ASN A 27 16.27 8.60 14.86
N ILE A 28 15.63 7.44 14.63
CA ILE A 28 14.54 6.94 15.50
C ILE A 28 15.10 6.57 16.87
N ILE A 29 16.25 5.89 16.92
CA ILE A 29 16.94 5.57 18.17
C ILE A 29 17.27 6.84 18.95
N PHE A 30 17.85 7.84 18.28
CA PHE A 30 18.15 9.14 18.90
C PHE A 30 16.89 9.79 19.49
N PHE A 31 15.81 9.88 18.71
CA PHE A 31 14.55 10.46 19.18
C PHE A 31 14.05 9.81 20.46
N TYR A 32 14.04 8.48 20.53
CA TYR A 32 13.53 7.77 21.70
C TYR A 32 14.46 7.87 22.91
N ASN A 33 15.78 7.96 22.72
CA ASN A 33 16.71 8.23 23.81
C ASN A 33 16.47 9.63 24.40
N ALA A 34 16.30 10.65 23.54
CA ALA A 34 15.96 12.01 23.95
C ALA A 34 14.59 12.10 24.66
N LEU A 35 13.61 11.31 24.20
CA LEU A 35 12.31 11.20 24.88
C LEU A 35 12.44 10.62 26.28
N GLU A 36 13.26 9.58 26.46
CA GLU A 36 13.48 8.89 27.74
C GLU A 36 14.32 9.74 28.72
N SER A 37 15.25 10.57 28.21
CA SER A 37 16.03 11.51 29.02
C SER A 37 15.25 12.77 29.45
N GLY A 38 14.07 13.01 28.87
CA GLY A 38 13.23 14.17 29.17
C GLY A 38 13.61 15.45 28.42
N GLU A 39 14.36 15.34 27.32
CA GLU A 39 14.80 16.49 26.50
C GLU A 39 13.67 17.27 25.83
N PHE A 40 12.46 16.71 25.77
CA PHE A 40 11.29 17.34 25.15
C PHE A 40 10.35 18.06 26.13
N LEU A 41 10.83 18.40 27.33
CA LEU A 41 10.05 19.17 28.31
C LEU A 41 9.59 20.51 27.70
N GLY A 42 8.29 20.81 27.79
CA GLY A 42 7.66 21.99 27.19
C GLY A 42 7.25 21.82 25.72
N HIS A 43 7.55 20.67 25.11
CA HIS A 43 7.22 20.33 23.72
C HIS A 43 6.28 19.11 23.63
N GLU A 44 5.50 18.81 24.67
CA GLU A 44 4.70 17.59 24.78
C GLU A 44 3.67 17.44 23.65
N ASN A 45 3.23 18.56 23.08
CA ASN A 45 2.26 18.62 22.00
C ASN A 45 2.89 18.79 20.61
N ASP A 46 4.21 18.74 20.51
CA ASP A 46 4.90 18.92 19.23
C ASP A 46 5.24 17.59 18.56
N TRP A 47 5.45 17.70 17.26
CA TRP A 47 6.16 16.75 16.43
C TRP A 47 7.60 17.22 16.28
N VAL A 48 8.53 16.32 16.54
CA VAL A 48 9.96 16.59 16.48
C VAL A 48 10.50 16.05 15.17
N MET A 49 11.22 16.90 14.44
CA MET A 49 12.00 16.49 13.29
C MET A 49 13.42 16.19 13.74
N VAL A 50 13.90 14.99 13.41
CA VAL A 50 15.27 14.56 13.68
C VAL A 50 15.96 14.23 12.37
N TYR A 51 17.19 14.73 12.22
CA TYR A 51 18.05 14.41 11.10
C TYR A 51 19.50 14.38 11.59
N ASN A 52 20.28 13.39 11.15
CA ASN A 52 21.66 13.16 11.59
C ASN A 52 21.82 13.17 13.12
N GLN A 53 20.89 12.52 13.82
CA GLN A 53 20.87 12.44 15.28
C GLN A 53 20.87 13.83 15.96
N GLU A 54 20.27 14.83 15.30
CA GLU A 54 20.07 16.17 15.85
C GLU A 54 18.59 16.57 15.72
N ILE A 55 18.12 17.36 16.68
CA ILE A 55 16.78 17.96 16.65
C ILE A 55 16.82 19.16 15.72
N ILE A 56 16.10 19.07 14.61
CA ILE A 56 16.08 20.14 13.60
C ILE A 56 14.94 21.12 13.84
N ALA A 57 13.78 20.63 14.29
CA ALA A 57 12.60 21.45 14.49
C ALA A 57 11.58 20.80 15.42
N TYR A 58 10.79 21.65 16.08
CA TYR A 58 9.54 21.30 16.76
C TYR A 58 8.38 21.94 16.00
N GLY A 59 7.22 21.27 15.99
CA GLY A 59 6.00 21.88 15.48
C GLY A 59 4.88 20.89 15.17
N LYS A 60 4.17 21.12 14.06
CA LYS A 60 3.06 20.27 13.63
C LYS A 60 3.54 19.14 12.72
N LEU A 61 2.71 18.11 12.60
CA LEU A 61 2.90 17.04 11.61
C LEU A 61 2.92 17.65 10.21
N TYR A 62 3.96 17.35 9.43
CA TYR A 62 4.06 17.75 8.04
C TYR A 62 3.09 16.94 7.16
N SER A 63 2.52 17.60 6.16
CA SER A 63 1.84 16.95 5.05
C SER A 63 2.81 16.11 4.22
N ASP A 64 2.28 15.22 3.37
CA ASP A 64 3.13 14.39 2.51
C ASP A 64 3.94 15.22 1.52
N ASP A 65 3.40 16.34 1.01
CA ASP A 65 4.10 17.22 0.08
C ASP A 65 5.28 17.95 0.76
N GLU A 66 5.07 18.43 1.98
CA GLU A 66 6.14 19.02 2.79
C GLU A 66 7.23 17.98 3.09
N LEU A 67 6.86 16.75 3.49
CA LEU A 67 7.81 15.67 3.73
C LEU A 67 8.59 15.30 2.47
N ASN A 68 7.94 15.24 1.31
CA ASN A 68 8.61 14.97 0.04
C ASN A 68 9.66 16.05 -0.29
N HIS A 69 9.37 17.33 -0.03
CA HIS A 69 10.34 18.41 -0.19
C HIS A 69 11.49 18.32 0.81
N ILE A 70 11.20 17.93 2.05
CA ILE A 70 12.19 17.71 3.10
C ILE A 70 13.11 16.55 2.74
N PHE A 71 12.57 15.40 2.32
CA PHE A 71 13.35 14.22 1.98
C PHE A 71 14.25 14.41 0.76
N LYS A 72 13.96 15.36 -0.13
CA LYS A 72 14.91 15.74 -1.19
C LYS A 72 16.21 16.35 -0.66
N LYS A 73 16.15 17.02 0.51
CA LYS A 73 17.30 17.70 1.14
C LYS A 73 17.89 16.89 2.28
N MET A 74 17.04 16.23 3.04
CA MET A 74 17.35 15.47 4.25
C MET A 74 16.68 14.09 4.12
N PRO A 75 17.22 13.19 3.26
CA PRO A 75 16.56 11.95 2.86
C PRO A 75 16.25 11.02 4.02
N SER A 76 17.00 11.13 5.12
CA SER A 76 16.85 10.30 6.32
C SER A 76 16.14 11.00 7.47
N ALA A 77 15.61 12.20 7.25
CA ALA A 77 14.87 12.90 8.28
C ALA A 77 13.64 12.09 8.70
N ILE A 78 13.38 12.06 10.00
CA ILE A 78 12.17 11.47 10.55
C ILE A 78 11.34 12.53 11.25
N GLN A 79 10.06 12.25 11.45
CA GLN A 79 9.20 13.10 12.27
C GLN A 79 8.31 12.26 13.20
N LEU A 80 8.51 12.38 14.51
CA LEU A 80 7.76 11.63 15.53
C LEU A 80 7.10 12.58 16.54
N PRO A 81 5.90 12.26 17.06
CA PRO A 81 5.26 13.08 18.07
C PRO A 81 5.92 12.85 19.43
N VAL A 82 6.09 13.89 20.25
CA VAL A 82 6.56 13.73 21.63
C VAL A 82 5.55 12.89 22.43
N ASN A 83 4.27 13.29 22.39
CA ASN A 83 3.19 12.50 22.95
C ASN A 83 2.92 11.23 22.11
N GLN A 84 3.41 10.10 22.61
CA GLN A 84 3.29 8.79 21.95
C GLN A 84 1.85 8.32 21.74
N LYS A 85 0.86 8.89 22.45
CA LYS A 85 -0.57 8.59 22.20
C LYS A 85 -1.06 9.12 20.84
N ARG A 86 -0.30 10.02 20.21
CA ARG A 86 -0.59 10.61 18.89
C ARG A 86 0.09 9.87 17.74
N LEU A 87 0.78 8.77 18.00
CA LEU A 87 1.32 7.92 16.95
C LEU A 87 0.18 7.48 16.00
N PRO A 88 0.34 7.65 14.69
CA PRO A 88 -0.67 7.21 13.73
C PRO A 88 -0.88 5.70 13.84
N ARG A 89 -2.13 5.27 13.68
CA ARG A 89 -2.50 3.86 13.54
C ARG A 89 -3.15 3.66 12.18
N SER A 90 -2.92 2.48 11.61
CA SER A 90 -3.58 2.07 10.37
C SER A 90 -5.10 2.05 10.55
N LYS A 91 -5.82 2.25 9.44
CA LYS A 91 -7.25 1.95 9.39
C LYS A 91 -7.42 0.45 9.44
N LYS A 92 -8.41 -0.02 10.21
CA LYS A 92 -8.66 -1.45 10.37
C LYS A 92 -8.92 -2.13 9.01
N ARG A 93 -8.05 -3.07 8.62
CA ARG A 93 -8.25 -3.95 7.45
C ARG A 93 -9.00 -5.19 7.90
N LYS A 94 -10.14 -5.48 7.26
CA LYS A 94 -10.86 -6.73 7.46
C LYS A 94 -10.67 -7.55 6.21
N MET A 95 -9.81 -8.56 6.28
CA MET A 95 -9.73 -9.52 5.19
C MET A 95 -11.09 -10.19 5.04
N VAL A 96 -11.70 -10.06 3.86
CA VAL A 96 -12.91 -10.81 3.55
C VAL A 96 -12.47 -12.24 3.27
N THR A 97 -12.43 -13.07 4.32
CA THR A 97 -12.23 -14.51 4.19
C THR A 97 -13.45 -15.11 3.48
N THR A 98 -13.41 -15.16 2.16
CA THR A 98 -14.36 -15.98 1.41
C THR A 98 -13.92 -17.42 1.58
N ASN A 99 -14.73 -18.25 2.25
CA ASN A 99 -14.52 -19.69 2.32
C ASN A 99 -14.15 -20.22 0.93
N HIS A 100 -12.97 -20.83 0.81
CA HIS A 100 -12.51 -21.50 -0.40
C HIS A 100 -13.54 -22.58 -0.77
N VAL A 101 -14.39 -22.32 -1.75
CA VAL A 101 -15.18 -23.38 -2.36
C VAL A 101 -14.28 -24.02 -3.41
N ASN A 102 -13.81 -25.25 -3.14
CA ASN A 102 -13.12 -26.14 -4.07
C ASN A 102 -11.74 -25.67 -4.58
N ASN A 103 -10.82 -25.22 -3.71
CA ASN A 103 -9.43 -24.89 -4.08
C ASN A 103 -9.27 -23.84 -5.20
N ALA A 104 -10.32 -23.07 -5.50
CA ALA A 104 -10.31 -22.12 -6.61
C ALA A 104 -9.64 -20.79 -6.22
N SER A 105 -8.82 -20.26 -7.12
CA SER A 105 -7.99 -19.05 -6.99
C SER A 105 -8.72 -17.80 -7.48
N ASP A 106 -10.03 -17.75 -7.29
CA ASP A 106 -10.91 -16.84 -8.02
C ASP A 106 -10.61 -15.35 -7.82
N TYR A 107 -10.03 -15.00 -6.68
CA TYR A 107 -9.70 -13.62 -6.30
C TYR A 107 -8.22 -13.27 -6.52
N LYS A 108 -7.40 -14.23 -6.99
CA LYS A 108 -5.98 -13.99 -7.23
C LYS A 108 -5.79 -13.18 -8.50
N VAL A 109 -4.91 -12.19 -8.43
CA VAL A 109 -4.61 -11.32 -9.56
C VAL A 109 -3.11 -11.15 -9.74
N ARG A 110 -2.69 -10.81 -10.95
CA ARG A 110 -1.36 -10.26 -11.20
C ARG A 110 -1.40 -8.77 -10.86
N ALA A 111 -0.32 -8.25 -10.29
CA ALA A 111 -0.18 -6.83 -10.02
C ALA A 111 1.17 -6.32 -10.52
N SER A 112 1.16 -5.22 -11.26
CA SER A 112 2.37 -4.47 -11.60
C SER A 112 2.32 -3.13 -10.87
N VAL A 113 3.44 -2.71 -10.30
CA VAL A 113 3.60 -1.43 -9.61
C VAL A 113 4.80 -0.70 -10.19
N ARG A 114 4.67 0.60 -10.43
CA ARG A 114 5.78 1.46 -10.86
C ARG A 114 5.66 2.87 -10.30
N ARG A 115 6.75 3.62 -10.38
CA ARG A 115 6.74 5.06 -10.15
C ARG A 115 6.31 5.77 -11.43
N PRO A 116 5.43 6.79 -11.37
CA PRO A 116 5.08 7.59 -12.55
C PRO A 116 6.30 8.19 -13.24
N GLU A 117 7.31 8.61 -12.47
CA GLU A 117 8.53 9.24 -12.99
C GLU A 117 9.54 8.26 -13.58
N GLU A 118 9.40 6.96 -13.30
CA GLU A 118 10.32 5.91 -13.76
C GLU A 118 9.55 4.75 -14.41
N PRO A 119 8.87 4.98 -15.55
CA PRO A 119 7.95 4.01 -16.12
C PRO A 119 8.61 2.70 -16.60
N GLY A 120 9.94 2.69 -16.75
CA GLY A 120 10.73 1.52 -17.15
C GLY A 120 11.06 0.56 -16.00
N LEU A 121 10.91 0.98 -14.73
CA LEU A 121 11.15 0.12 -13.57
C LEU A 121 9.82 -0.35 -12.98
N VAL A 122 9.52 -1.64 -13.16
CA VAL A 122 8.25 -2.24 -12.77
C VAL A 122 8.48 -3.39 -11.80
N ALA A 123 7.82 -3.34 -10.65
CA ALA A 123 7.72 -4.47 -9.73
C ALA A 123 6.49 -5.31 -10.06
N LEU A 124 6.65 -6.63 -10.13
CA LEU A 124 5.61 -7.55 -10.57
C LEU A 124 5.33 -8.61 -9.51
N ILE A 125 4.05 -8.83 -9.22
CA ILE A 125 3.55 -10.01 -8.50
C ILE A 125 2.71 -10.82 -9.48
N ASN A 126 3.14 -12.04 -9.79
CA ASN A 126 2.45 -12.90 -10.73
C ASN A 126 1.58 -13.92 -9.99
N TYR A 127 0.42 -13.47 -9.48
CA TYR A 127 -0.48 -14.19 -8.56
C TYR A 127 0.13 -14.54 -7.20
N THR A 128 1.36 -15.02 -7.20
CA THR A 128 2.15 -15.37 -6.02
C THR A 128 3.52 -14.73 -6.14
N LEU A 129 4.02 -14.19 -5.04
CA LEU A 129 5.38 -13.69 -4.90
C LEU A 129 6.15 -14.60 -3.94
N TYR A 130 7.36 -14.97 -4.33
CA TYR A 130 8.32 -15.65 -3.48
C TYR A 130 9.37 -14.63 -3.02
N ASP A 131 9.28 -14.16 -1.78
CA ASP A 131 10.25 -13.21 -1.24
C ASP A 131 11.48 -13.95 -0.72
N LYS A 132 12.47 -14.11 -1.59
CA LYS A 132 13.74 -14.78 -1.29
C LYS A 132 14.51 -14.14 -0.14
N TYR A 133 14.25 -12.87 0.16
CA TYR A 133 14.94 -12.12 1.21
C TYR A 133 14.22 -12.19 2.56
N ASN A 134 13.02 -12.76 2.60
CA ASN A 134 12.31 -13.05 3.83
C ASN A 134 12.04 -14.56 3.90
N ASN A 135 13.10 -15.36 4.05
CA ASN A 135 13.01 -16.81 4.22
C ASN A 135 12.14 -17.54 3.18
N ASN A 136 12.11 -17.05 1.93
CA ASN A 136 11.24 -17.56 0.86
C ASN A 136 9.74 -17.50 1.19
N LYS A 137 9.34 -16.55 2.03
CA LYS A 137 7.94 -16.30 2.39
C LYS A 137 7.12 -16.06 1.12
N ILE A 138 5.97 -16.70 1.10
CA ILE A 138 5.06 -16.71 -0.04
C ILE A 138 3.94 -15.71 0.24
N TYR A 139 3.72 -14.82 -0.72
CA TYR A 139 2.59 -13.90 -0.68
C TYR A 139 1.66 -14.15 -1.85
N GLU A 140 0.37 -14.34 -1.58
CA GLU A 140 -0.64 -14.39 -2.65
C GLU A 140 -1.23 -13.00 -2.87
N CYS A 141 -1.35 -12.57 -4.12
CA CYS A 141 -1.94 -11.29 -4.47
C CYS A 141 -3.43 -11.46 -4.75
N VAL A 142 -4.26 -10.87 -3.89
CA VAL A 142 -5.71 -11.06 -3.89
C VAL A 142 -6.43 -9.72 -3.88
N ILE A 143 -7.60 -9.66 -4.53
CA ILE A 143 -8.54 -8.56 -4.36
C ILE A 143 -9.28 -8.72 -3.04
N ASP A 144 -9.24 -7.69 -2.21
CA ASP A 144 -9.90 -7.65 -0.90
C ASP A 144 -10.75 -6.38 -0.78
N THR A 145 -12.05 -6.52 -1.04
CA THR A 145 -13.02 -5.41 -0.92
C THR A 145 -13.19 -4.90 0.52
N GLY A 146 -12.72 -5.66 1.53
CA GLY A 146 -12.67 -5.23 2.92
C GLY A 146 -11.40 -4.43 3.28
N ALA A 147 -10.44 -4.32 2.35
CA ALA A 147 -9.26 -3.48 2.49
C ALA A 147 -9.52 -2.08 1.91
N PRO A 148 -9.54 -1.01 2.74
CA PRO A 148 -9.74 0.34 2.22
C PRO A 148 -8.56 0.88 1.41
N SER A 149 -7.39 0.24 1.53
CA SER A 149 -6.16 0.63 0.83
C SER A 149 -5.32 -0.58 0.49
N THR A 150 -4.58 -0.50 -0.62
CA THR A 150 -3.74 -1.58 -1.12
C THR A 150 -2.46 -1.70 -0.29
N ILE A 151 -2.05 -2.93 0.04
CA ILE A 151 -0.77 -3.21 0.68
C ILE A 151 -0.04 -4.35 -0.01
N PHE A 152 1.24 -4.12 -0.28
CA PHE A 152 2.10 -5.10 -0.92
C PHE A 152 3.19 -5.61 0.04
N PRO A 153 3.83 -6.74 -0.28
CA PRO A 153 5.05 -7.16 0.40
C PRO A 153 6.17 -6.13 0.23
N PHE A 154 7.08 -6.08 1.20
CA PHE A 154 8.24 -5.17 1.21
C PHE A 154 9.09 -5.24 -0.09
N HIS A 155 9.06 -6.40 -0.77
CA HIS A 155 9.64 -6.60 -2.10
C HIS A 155 9.33 -5.48 -3.09
N ILE A 156 8.11 -4.92 -3.11
CA ILE A 156 7.77 -3.82 -4.03
C ILE A 156 8.64 -2.58 -3.78
N LYS A 157 8.80 -2.19 -2.51
CA LYS A 157 9.66 -1.07 -2.11
C LYS A 157 11.13 -1.36 -2.44
N ARG A 158 11.60 -2.59 -2.22
CA ARG A 158 12.96 -3.03 -2.59
C ARG A 158 13.21 -2.92 -4.11
N THR A 159 12.27 -3.40 -4.92
CA THR A 159 12.39 -3.40 -6.38
C THR A 159 12.32 -2.00 -6.98
N LEU A 160 11.46 -1.11 -6.44
CA LEU A 160 11.30 0.27 -6.91
C LEU A 160 12.34 1.24 -6.32
N ARG A 161 13.57 0.75 -6.11
CA ARG A 161 14.77 1.50 -5.71
C ARG A 161 14.60 2.37 -4.47
N GLY A 162 14.07 1.79 -3.39
CA GLY A 162 14.33 2.28 -2.03
C GLY A 162 13.35 3.35 -1.53
N ASP A 163 13.82 4.14 -0.56
CA ASP A 163 12.99 4.91 0.38
C ASP A 163 12.36 6.20 -0.15
N GLU A 164 12.70 6.63 -1.36
CA GLU A 164 12.06 7.80 -1.94
C GLU A 164 10.56 7.56 -2.09
N GLY A 165 9.74 8.52 -1.68
CA GLY A 165 8.29 8.41 -1.79
C GLY A 165 7.64 7.50 -0.76
N TRP A 166 8.37 7.11 0.29
CA TRP A 166 7.88 6.34 1.43
C TRP A 166 8.03 7.12 2.73
N LYS A 167 7.10 6.95 3.66
CA LYS A 167 7.27 7.40 5.05
C LYS A 167 8.46 6.69 5.68
N LYS A 168 9.25 7.43 6.46
CA LYS A 168 10.39 6.88 7.22
C LYS A 168 9.99 6.21 8.53
N ASN A 169 8.82 6.57 9.05
CA ASN A 169 8.26 5.98 10.25
C ASN A 169 7.15 4.99 9.86
N PRO A 170 7.24 3.72 10.28
CA PRO A 170 6.16 2.77 10.08
C PRO A 170 4.98 3.11 10.99
N ILE A 171 3.83 2.53 10.69
CA ILE A 171 2.68 2.52 11.58
C ILE A 171 2.26 1.08 11.85
N THR A 172 1.81 0.79 13.06
CA THR A 172 1.31 -0.54 13.37
C THR A 172 -0.01 -0.81 12.64
N SER A 173 -0.10 -2.00 12.06
CA SER A 173 -1.30 -2.53 11.42
C SER A 173 -2.44 -2.76 12.43
N SER A 174 -3.67 -2.84 11.93
CA SER A 174 -4.86 -3.12 12.73
C SER A 174 -5.80 -4.00 11.93
N GLY A 175 -6.25 -5.12 12.51
CA GLY A 175 -7.03 -6.14 11.81
C GLY A 175 -6.12 -7.16 11.14
N TYR A 176 -6.20 -7.31 9.81
CA TYR A 176 -5.31 -8.24 9.10
C TYR A 176 -3.83 -7.85 9.29
N GLY A 177 -3.00 -8.82 9.68
CA GLY A 177 -1.59 -8.61 9.99
C GLY A 177 -1.33 -7.85 11.29
N GLU A 178 -2.29 -7.79 12.23
CA GLU A 178 -2.19 -7.05 13.49
C GLU A 178 -0.88 -7.35 14.25
N GLY A 179 -0.12 -6.30 14.55
CA GLY A 179 1.20 -6.40 15.17
C GLY A 179 2.36 -6.21 14.19
N ALA A 180 2.13 -6.42 12.89
CA ALA A 180 3.07 -6.04 11.83
C ALA A 180 3.07 -4.51 11.61
N ASN A 181 4.14 -4.02 11.00
CA ASN A 181 4.29 -2.63 10.60
C ASN A 181 3.93 -2.43 9.11
N GLU A 182 3.28 -1.31 8.84
CA GLU A 182 2.95 -0.80 7.50
C GLU A 182 3.79 0.45 7.19
N ILE A 183 4.37 0.52 6.00
CA ILE A 183 5.11 1.67 5.48
C ILE A 183 4.28 2.29 4.35
N TYR A 184 3.84 3.52 4.57
CA TYR A 184 2.94 4.22 3.64
C TYR A 184 3.72 5.02 2.61
N ALA A 185 3.20 5.08 1.38
CA ALA A 185 3.71 5.98 0.36
C ALA A 185 3.39 7.45 0.70
N THR A 186 4.37 8.35 0.50
CA THR A 186 4.17 9.81 0.51
C THR A 186 3.89 10.35 -0.89
N ARG A 187 4.07 9.53 -1.94
CA ARG A 187 3.82 9.89 -3.35
C ARG A 187 2.87 8.89 -4.00
N MET A 188 2.28 9.27 -5.13
CA MET A 188 1.44 8.36 -5.91
C MET A 188 2.30 7.32 -6.63
N PHE A 189 1.86 6.07 -6.59
CA PHE A 189 2.37 5.00 -7.43
C PHE A 189 1.34 4.67 -8.51
N GLU A 190 1.82 4.13 -9.63
CA GLU A 190 0.95 3.55 -10.64
C GLU A 190 0.87 2.05 -10.45
N VAL A 191 -0.36 1.55 -10.40
CA VAL A 191 -0.67 0.13 -10.27
C VAL A 191 -1.55 -0.28 -11.44
N ARG A 192 -1.30 -1.46 -11.98
CA ARG A 192 -2.26 -2.14 -12.86
C ARG A 192 -2.41 -3.59 -12.43
N LEU A 193 -3.62 -4.08 -12.58
CA LEU A 193 -3.99 -5.46 -12.31
C LEU A 193 -4.07 -6.23 -13.62
N GLY A 194 -3.78 -7.52 -13.57
CA GLY A 194 -3.94 -8.42 -14.69
C GLY A 194 -4.64 -9.70 -14.29
N ASP A 195 -5.44 -10.23 -15.21
CA ASP A 195 -5.99 -11.58 -15.13
C ASP A 195 -5.12 -12.53 -15.99
N LYS A 196 -5.62 -13.67 -16.47
CA LYS A 196 -4.81 -14.60 -17.29
C LYS A 196 -4.46 -14.03 -18.67
N HIS A 197 -5.30 -13.15 -19.20
CA HIS A 197 -5.30 -12.75 -20.61
C HIS A 197 -4.81 -11.32 -20.76
N ASP A 198 -5.28 -10.41 -19.90
CA ASP A 198 -5.12 -8.99 -20.12
C ASP A 198 -4.60 -8.25 -18.88
N TRP A 199 -4.24 -6.99 -19.12
CA TRP A 199 -3.85 -6.02 -18.12
C TRP A 199 -4.80 -4.83 -18.18
N THR A 200 -5.22 -4.36 -17.02
CA THR A 200 -5.93 -3.09 -16.88
C THR A 200 -5.04 -1.90 -17.25
N LYS A 201 -5.68 -0.75 -17.45
CA LYS A 201 -5.00 0.54 -17.45
C LYS A 201 -4.23 0.76 -16.14
N TRP A 202 -3.19 1.57 -16.18
CA TRP A 202 -2.56 2.07 -14.96
C TRP A 202 -3.51 3.01 -14.21
N VAL A 203 -3.60 2.82 -12.90
CA VAL A 203 -4.33 3.69 -11.98
C VAL A 203 -3.38 4.18 -10.89
N GLN A 204 -3.63 5.38 -10.37
CA GLN A 204 -2.77 5.99 -9.37
C GLN A 204 -3.31 5.78 -7.96
N ALA A 205 -2.46 5.37 -7.03
CA ALA A 205 -2.82 5.26 -5.62
C ALA A 205 -1.62 5.47 -4.69
N LYS A 206 -1.91 5.90 -3.46
CA LYS A 206 -0.96 5.85 -2.34
C LYS A 206 -1.05 4.48 -1.69
N ILE A 207 -0.20 3.57 -2.16
CA ILE A 207 -0.09 2.21 -1.64
C ILE A 207 0.69 2.17 -0.32
N SER A 208 0.55 1.06 0.40
CA SER A 208 1.43 0.71 1.50
C SER A 208 2.27 -0.52 1.17
N VAL A 209 3.35 -0.74 1.92
CA VAL A 209 4.02 -2.03 1.98
C VAL A 209 4.11 -2.51 3.42
N TRP A 210 4.14 -3.82 3.61
CA TRP A 210 4.52 -4.42 4.89
C TRP A 210 5.98 -4.14 5.22
N GLU A 211 6.35 -4.21 6.49
CA GLU A 211 7.76 -4.29 6.88
C GLU A 211 8.43 -5.54 6.29
N GLN A 212 9.77 -5.55 6.35
CA GLN A 212 10.57 -6.62 5.74
C GLN A 212 10.26 -8.01 6.30
N ASP A 213 10.03 -8.09 7.60
CA ASP A 213 9.64 -9.31 8.30
C ASP A 213 8.34 -9.07 9.08
N PRO A 214 7.17 -9.21 8.41
CA PRO A 214 5.88 -8.91 9.01
C PRO A 214 5.27 -10.10 9.76
N GLY A 215 6.03 -11.17 10.02
CA GLY A 215 5.52 -12.37 10.69
C GLY A 215 4.70 -13.29 9.78
N ASP A 216 4.27 -14.43 10.31
CA ASP A 216 3.56 -15.47 9.57
C ASP A 216 2.09 -15.11 9.30
N GLU A 217 1.51 -14.24 10.12
CA GLU A 217 0.14 -13.74 10.01
C GLU A 217 -0.15 -12.95 8.72
N VAL A 218 0.90 -12.50 8.02
CA VAL A 218 0.79 -11.79 6.74
C VAL A 218 1.15 -12.73 5.58
N GLU A 219 0.13 -13.29 4.94
CA GLU A 219 0.23 -14.23 3.81
C GLU A 219 -0.14 -13.61 2.46
N HIS A 220 -0.67 -12.37 2.46
CA HIS A 220 -1.27 -11.78 1.28
C HIS A 220 -0.76 -10.38 0.94
N ALA A 221 -0.63 -10.13 -0.36
CA ALA A 221 -0.69 -8.80 -0.93
C ALA A 221 -2.17 -8.46 -1.19
N LEU A 222 -2.68 -7.41 -0.56
CA LEU A 222 -4.10 -7.07 -0.65
C LEU A 222 -4.28 -5.90 -1.61
N ILE A 223 -5.04 -6.13 -2.68
CA ILE A 223 -5.55 -5.08 -3.56
C ILE A 223 -6.85 -4.56 -2.97
N GLY A 224 -6.82 -3.31 -2.49
CA GLY A 224 -7.93 -2.67 -1.82
C GLY A 224 -8.74 -1.74 -2.72
N ASN A 225 -9.71 -1.08 -2.09
CA ASN A 225 -10.67 -0.22 -2.77
C ASN A 225 -10.04 1.02 -3.42
N ASP A 226 -8.90 1.49 -2.92
CA ASP A 226 -8.11 2.55 -3.55
C ASP A 226 -7.71 2.24 -5.00
N ILE A 227 -7.62 0.96 -5.37
CA ILE A 227 -7.34 0.51 -6.74
C ILE A 227 -8.62 0.03 -7.43
N THR A 228 -9.38 -0.87 -6.79
CA THR A 228 -10.54 -1.49 -7.45
C THR A 228 -11.62 -0.47 -7.80
N ASP A 229 -11.73 0.62 -7.04
CA ASP A 229 -12.70 1.67 -7.32
C ASP A 229 -12.39 2.47 -8.59
N GLN A 230 -11.21 2.33 -9.18
CA GLN A 230 -10.80 3.02 -10.41
C GLN A 230 -10.94 2.15 -11.66
N LEU A 231 -11.39 0.91 -11.48
CA LEU A 231 -11.43 -0.13 -12.50
C LEU A 231 -12.85 -0.67 -12.68
N ALA A 232 -13.16 -1.15 -13.88
CA ALA A 232 -14.38 -1.91 -14.14
C ALA A 232 -14.00 -3.39 -14.16
N TYR A 233 -14.65 -4.19 -13.33
CA TYR A 233 -14.43 -5.62 -13.27
C TYR A 233 -15.71 -6.37 -12.91
N ALA A 234 -15.77 -7.62 -13.37
CA ALA A 234 -16.85 -8.54 -13.05
C ALA A 234 -16.29 -9.74 -12.31
N HIS A 235 -17.05 -10.21 -11.32
CA HIS A 235 -16.76 -11.44 -10.60
C HIS A 235 -17.99 -12.34 -10.59
N GLU A 236 -17.84 -13.57 -11.10
CA GLU A 236 -18.82 -14.63 -10.96
C GLU A 236 -18.29 -15.64 -9.94
N PRO A 237 -19.09 -16.08 -8.95
CA PRO A 237 -18.62 -17.07 -7.98
C PRO A 237 -18.03 -18.31 -8.67
N LYS A 238 -16.88 -18.80 -8.20
CA LYS A 238 -16.16 -19.95 -8.78
C LYS A 238 -15.47 -19.67 -10.12
N ARG A 239 -15.36 -18.40 -10.53
CA ARG A 239 -14.62 -17.98 -11.71
C ARG A 239 -13.59 -16.92 -11.35
N PRO A 240 -12.45 -16.88 -12.07
CA PRO A 240 -11.51 -15.78 -11.94
C PRO A 240 -12.18 -14.44 -12.22
N ILE A 241 -11.71 -13.41 -11.53
CA ILE A 241 -12.04 -12.02 -11.83
C ILE A 241 -11.69 -11.72 -13.29
N LYS A 242 -12.61 -11.05 -13.98
CA LYS A 242 -12.40 -10.52 -15.33
C LYS A 242 -12.39 -9.00 -15.27
N PHE A 243 -11.32 -8.39 -15.75
CA PHE A 243 -11.27 -6.95 -15.95
C PHE A 243 -11.92 -6.58 -17.28
N LEU A 244 -12.74 -5.53 -17.27
CA LEU A 244 -13.51 -5.11 -18.43
C LEU A 244 -12.81 -3.96 -19.16
N ASP A 245 -12.87 -3.97 -20.49
CA ASP A 245 -12.40 -2.89 -21.35
C ASP A 245 -13.47 -2.46 -22.37
N SER A 246 -13.11 -1.53 -23.27
CA SER A 246 -14.03 -1.01 -24.29
C SER A 246 -14.56 -2.07 -25.25
N THR A 247 -13.86 -3.19 -25.42
CA THR A 247 -14.32 -4.30 -26.30
C THR A 247 -15.42 -5.13 -25.65
N ASP A 248 -15.56 -5.06 -24.33
CA ASP A 248 -16.61 -5.74 -23.58
C ASP A 248 -17.89 -4.90 -23.48
N GLU A 249 -17.86 -3.60 -23.81
CA GLU A 249 -18.98 -2.67 -23.60
C GLU A 249 -20.25 -3.12 -24.33
N GLU A 250 -20.18 -3.43 -25.63
CA GLU A 250 -21.35 -3.90 -26.39
C GLU A 250 -21.95 -5.20 -25.81
N LYS A 251 -21.08 -6.14 -25.40
CA LYS A 251 -21.51 -7.40 -24.80
C LYS A 251 -22.13 -7.19 -23.42
N LEU A 252 -21.59 -6.25 -22.64
CA LEU A 252 -22.11 -5.89 -21.33
C LEU A 252 -23.47 -5.21 -21.44
N THR A 253 -23.63 -4.28 -22.38
CA THR A 253 -24.91 -3.61 -22.67
C THR A 253 -25.96 -4.63 -23.12
N GLN A 254 -25.61 -5.55 -24.02
CA GLN A 254 -26.50 -6.64 -24.41
C GLN A 254 -26.85 -7.58 -23.24
N PHE A 255 -25.88 -7.90 -22.38
CA PHE A 255 -26.12 -8.72 -21.19
C PHE A 255 -27.08 -8.05 -20.21
N LEU A 256 -26.86 -6.78 -19.88
CA LEU A 256 -27.72 -6.00 -18.97
C LEU A 256 -29.15 -5.87 -19.51
N ASN A 257 -29.30 -5.65 -20.82
CA ASN A 257 -30.60 -5.55 -21.47
C ASN A 257 -31.39 -6.87 -21.48
N ASN A 258 -30.69 -8.01 -21.44
CA ASN A 258 -31.30 -9.35 -21.54
C ASN A 258 -31.41 -10.10 -20.19
N SER A 259 -30.80 -9.59 -19.12
CA SER A 259 -30.68 -10.32 -17.84
C SER A 259 -31.72 -9.85 -16.82
N LEU A 260 -32.92 -10.43 -16.86
CA LEU A 260 -33.91 -10.28 -15.77
C LEU A 260 -33.60 -11.16 -14.55
N THR A 261 -32.61 -12.05 -14.60
CA THR A 261 -32.33 -12.96 -13.46
C THR A 261 -30.94 -13.57 -13.57
N LYS A 262 -29.93 -12.93 -12.98
CA LYS A 262 -28.66 -13.54 -12.49
C LYS A 262 -27.94 -12.48 -11.66
N ILE A 263 -27.70 -12.78 -10.38
CA ILE A 263 -26.92 -11.91 -9.50
C ILE A 263 -25.46 -12.00 -9.94
N VAL A 264 -25.08 -11.17 -10.90
CA VAL A 264 -23.69 -10.81 -11.16
C VAL A 264 -23.43 -9.59 -10.29
N VAL A 265 -22.47 -9.67 -9.37
CA VAL A 265 -22.04 -8.48 -8.65
C VAL A 265 -21.10 -7.72 -9.58
N LEU A 266 -21.69 -6.82 -10.37
CA LEU A 266 -20.95 -5.83 -11.13
C LEU A 266 -20.56 -4.69 -10.20
N PHE A 267 -19.26 -4.55 -9.93
CA PHE A 267 -18.72 -3.33 -9.36
C PHE A 267 -18.29 -2.44 -10.53
N ILE A 268 -19.24 -1.68 -11.09
CA ILE A 268 -18.91 -0.64 -12.06
C ILE A 268 -18.83 0.68 -11.32
N ASN A 269 -17.63 1.21 -11.16
CA ASN A 269 -17.47 2.63 -10.86
C ASN A 269 -17.52 3.42 -12.16
N PHE A 270 -18.71 3.93 -12.47
CA PHE A 270 -18.89 4.95 -13.49
C PHE A 270 -18.34 6.29 -12.95
N TYR A 271 -17.11 6.66 -13.33
CA TYR A 271 -16.73 8.07 -13.43
C TYR A 271 -16.68 8.44 -14.92
N PRO A 272 -17.14 9.65 -15.29
CA PRO A 272 -17.87 9.85 -16.52
C PRO A 272 -16.96 9.73 -17.74
N PHE A 273 -17.29 8.79 -18.62
CA PHE A 273 -16.93 8.88 -20.02
C PHE A 273 -17.62 10.13 -20.59
N GLN A 274 -16.94 11.27 -20.53
CA GLN A 274 -17.32 12.44 -21.32
C GLN A 274 -16.95 12.20 -22.77
N THR A 275 -17.94 11.80 -23.57
CA THR A 275 -18.28 12.20 -24.95
C THR A 275 -19.13 11.07 -25.55
N ALA A 276 -20.34 11.24 -26.08
CA ALA A 276 -20.97 12.42 -26.66
C ALA A 276 -22.51 12.39 -26.50
N ASN A 277 -23.08 13.60 -26.42
CA ASN A 277 -24.49 13.89 -26.61
C ASN A 277 -25.01 13.46 -27.98
N ARG A 278 -26.35 13.26 -28.03
CA ARG A 278 -27.28 12.97 -29.15
C ARG A 278 -27.53 11.48 -29.28
N LEU A 279 -28.72 10.96 -28.95
CA LEU A 279 -29.98 11.33 -29.60
C LEU A 279 -31.21 11.34 -28.65
N CYS A 280 -32.08 12.31 -28.96
CA CYS A 280 -33.41 12.67 -28.45
C CYS A 280 -34.26 11.52 -27.88
N LYS A 281 -34.96 11.72 -26.74
CA LYS A 281 -36.28 12.39 -26.64
C LYS A 281 -37.27 11.97 -27.74
N SER A 282 -38.02 10.90 -27.46
CA SER A 282 -39.50 10.82 -27.48
C SER A 282 -39.91 9.38 -27.24
#